data_AF-A0A6A2FY72-F1
#
_entry.id   AF-A0A6A2FY72-F1
#
_cell.length_a   1.000
_cell.length_b   1.000
_cell.length_c   1.000
_cell.angle_alpha   90.00
_cell.angle_beta   90.00
_cell.angle_gamma   90.00
#
_symmetry.space_group_name_H-M   'P 1'
#
loop_
_entity.id
_entity.type
_entity.pdbx_description
1 polymer ?
#
loop_
_entity_poly.entity_id
_entity_poly.type
_entity_poly.pdbx_seq_one_letter_code
_entity_poly.pdbx_strand_id
1 'polypeptide(L)'
;MVVRKNISLETIHLKKLDSLITKHNGNLSAAIRDAIDITEISLRRYGSVEEAISKIASDKKELTERGESIESGKNVLLGRPIFLWMLKSTKGIPLEKEIFEEVLDPLKIITISDLDKRINEISSESGWNSRISIFCMDYINPTTATVTITGDNEFYRDFVAHIVVMFLVNNKSLDIDVVHKRATTIRVDLKYREKGTQPVAAMKYFGYLKDAVKEFKSREEFWKNLMGIYSSVNYNMVSLYKGNYEELLACDPLTDAGIFESISKKHIANIPHQDFLKLLKKTEESMLIVDKIEILENSINIYHSYKNEKAIKNIQDYYVSLLKANGHEYEAKYSTSLIVLNHVCCKS
;
A
#
# COMPACT_ATOMS: atom_id res chain seq x y z
N MET A 1 1.32 2.83 -69.04
CA MET A 1 2.21 2.28 -70.11
C MET A 1 3.20 1.33 -69.45
N VAL A 2 3.24 0.06 -69.84
CA VAL A 2 4.18 -0.92 -69.29
C VAL A 2 5.47 -0.85 -70.10
N VAL A 3 6.60 -0.54 -69.46
CA VAL A 3 7.91 -0.49 -70.10
C VAL A 3 8.70 -1.74 -69.72
N ARG A 4 9.11 -2.53 -70.72
CA ARG A 4 9.94 -3.71 -70.49
C ARG A 4 11.42 -3.30 -70.47
N LYS A 5 12.11 -3.65 -69.39
CA LYS A 5 13.55 -3.45 -69.22
C LYS A 5 14.20 -4.77 -68.86
N ASN A 6 15.39 -5.02 -69.39
CA ASN A 6 16.22 -6.17 -69.02
C ASN A 6 17.27 -5.66 -68.03
N ILE A 7 17.40 -6.34 -66.88
CA ILE A 7 18.39 -6.02 -65.85
C ILE A 7 19.22 -7.27 -65.57
N SER A 8 20.49 -7.07 -65.21
CA SER A 8 21.36 -8.13 -64.71
C SER A 8 21.48 -7.98 -63.20
N LEU A 9 21.23 -9.06 -62.46
CA LEU A 9 21.35 -9.11 -61.00
C LEU A 9 22.21 -10.30 -60.61
N GLU A 10 23.12 -10.07 -59.67
CA GLU A 10 23.87 -11.17 -59.06
C GLU A 10 22.95 -12.07 -58.23
N THR A 11 23.30 -13.34 -58.12
CA THR A 11 22.54 -14.34 -57.36
C THR A 11 22.31 -13.92 -55.91
N ILE A 12 23.26 -13.21 -55.29
CA ILE A 12 23.13 -12.71 -53.92
C ILE A 12 22.02 -11.66 -53.77
N HIS A 13 21.78 -10.85 -54.80
CA HIS A 13 20.72 -9.83 -54.83
C HIS A 13 19.36 -10.44 -55.16
N LEU A 14 19.33 -11.47 -56.02
CA LEU A 14 18.11 -12.25 -56.26
C LEU A 14 17.62 -12.94 -54.98
N LYS A 15 18.53 -13.54 -54.20
CA LYS A 15 18.19 -14.16 -52.90
C LYS A 15 17.53 -13.19 -51.92
N LYS A 16 17.93 -11.91 -51.93
CA LYS A 16 17.31 -10.87 -51.06
C LYS A 16 15.85 -10.59 -51.44
N LEU A 17 15.43 -10.92 -52.66
CA LEU A 17 14.06 -10.75 -53.16
C LEU A 17 13.21 -12.01 -52.98
N ASP A 18 13.76 -13.14 -52.53
CA ASP A 18 13.08 -14.43 -52.48
C ASP A 18 11.73 -14.37 -51.75
N SER A 19 11.65 -13.66 -50.62
CA SER A 19 10.40 -13.49 -49.88
C SER A 19 9.30 -12.79 -50.69
N LEU A 20 9.66 -11.77 -51.46
CA LEU A 20 8.75 -11.05 -52.36
C LEU A 20 8.41 -11.89 -53.60
N ILE A 21 9.38 -12.64 -54.12
CA ILE A 21 9.18 -13.55 -55.26
C ILE A 21 8.20 -14.66 -54.89
N THR A 22 8.36 -15.27 -53.71
CA THR A 22 7.44 -16.30 -53.19
C THR A 22 6.04 -15.73 -52.97
N LYS A 23 5.91 -14.52 -52.39
CA LYS A 23 4.62 -13.82 -52.23
C LYS A 23 3.87 -13.66 -53.55
N HIS A 24 4.61 -13.45 -54.65
CA HIS A 24 4.05 -13.30 -56.00
C HIS A 24 4.15 -14.58 -56.85
N ASN A 25 4.21 -15.76 -56.22
CA ASN A 25 4.23 -17.07 -56.89
C ASN A 25 5.30 -17.21 -57.99
N GLY A 26 6.50 -16.69 -57.74
CA GLY A 26 7.63 -16.74 -58.68
C GLY A 26 7.70 -15.56 -59.66
N ASN A 27 6.77 -14.60 -59.61
CA ASN A 27 6.78 -13.46 -60.51
C ASN A 27 7.78 -12.37 -60.07
N LEU A 28 8.97 -12.40 -60.66
CA LEU A 28 10.05 -11.46 -60.38
C LEU A 28 9.68 -10.00 -60.67
N SER A 29 8.93 -9.73 -61.74
CA SER A 29 8.51 -8.38 -62.11
C SER A 29 7.51 -7.77 -61.13
N ALA A 30 6.72 -8.59 -60.44
CA ALA A 30 5.84 -8.14 -59.36
C ALA A 30 6.64 -7.89 -58.08
N ALA A 31 7.55 -8.80 -57.72
CA ALA A 31 8.46 -8.63 -56.59
C ALA A 31 9.32 -7.37 -56.69
N ILE A 32 9.85 -7.05 -57.88
CA ILE A 32 10.63 -5.83 -58.12
C ILE A 32 9.77 -4.57 -57.97
N ARG A 33 8.49 -4.59 -58.37
CA ARG A 33 7.59 -3.46 -58.19
C ARG A 33 7.32 -3.19 -56.70
N ASP A 34 7.03 -4.23 -55.92
CA ASP A 34 6.90 -4.10 -54.46
C ASP A 34 8.20 -3.56 -53.83
N ALA A 35 9.37 -4.03 -54.28
CA ALA A 35 10.65 -3.54 -53.79
C ALA A 35 10.89 -2.06 -54.12
N ILE A 36 10.47 -1.60 -55.30
CA ILE A 36 10.53 -0.19 -55.71
C ILE A 36 9.60 0.65 -54.82
N ASP A 37 8.35 0.21 -54.59
CA ASP A 37 7.38 0.93 -53.77
C ASP A 37 7.87 1.06 -52.31
N ILE A 38 8.44 -0.03 -51.75
CA ILE A 38 9.07 -0.02 -50.42
C ILE A 38 10.27 0.93 -50.38
N THR A 39 11.09 0.94 -51.44
CA THR A 39 12.26 1.84 -51.55
C THR A 39 11.81 3.29 -51.64
N GLU A 40 10.76 3.61 -52.39
CA GLU A 40 10.20 4.97 -52.48
C GLU A 40 9.74 5.48 -51.12
N ILE A 41 8.98 4.67 -50.37
CA ILE A 41 8.52 5.03 -49.02
C ILE A 41 9.72 5.24 -48.08
N SER A 42 10.72 4.36 -48.17
CA SER A 42 11.93 4.43 -47.35
C SER A 42 12.75 5.68 -47.66
N LEU A 43 12.93 6.02 -48.95
CA LEU A 43 13.63 7.21 -49.40
C LEU A 43 12.89 8.50 -49.00
N ARG A 44 11.56 8.54 -49.08
CA ARG A 44 10.77 9.69 -48.60
C ARG A 44 10.95 9.94 -47.11
N ARG A 45 11.14 8.88 -46.32
CA ARG A 45 11.26 8.96 -44.86
C ARG A 45 12.68 9.23 -44.40
N TYR A 46 13.68 8.68 -45.08
CA TYR A 46 15.06 8.66 -44.61
C TYR A 46 16.06 9.37 -45.53
N GLY A 47 15.65 9.89 -46.69
CA GLY A 47 16.49 10.68 -47.60
C GLY A 47 17.36 9.85 -48.55
N SER A 48 18.03 8.81 -48.05
CA SER A 48 18.90 7.92 -48.84
C SER A 48 18.69 6.44 -48.50
N VAL A 49 19.13 5.54 -49.40
CA VAL A 49 19.03 4.09 -49.18
C VAL A 49 19.97 3.68 -48.04
N GLU A 50 21.15 4.30 -47.97
CA GLU A 50 22.15 4.08 -46.93
C GLU A 50 21.63 4.49 -45.54
N GLU A 51 20.99 5.65 -45.43
CA GLU A 51 20.35 6.10 -44.18
C GLU A 51 19.15 5.23 -43.82
N ALA A 52 18.34 4.82 -44.79
CA ALA A 52 17.23 3.89 -44.55
C ALA A 52 17.73 2.55 -43.99
N ILE A 53 18.77 1.96 -44.60
CA ILE A 53 19.36 0.72 -44.12
C ILE A 53 19.96 0.90 -42.73
N SER A 54 20.71 1.98 -42.49
CA SER A 54 21.29 2.27 -41.18
C SER A 54 20.22 2.44 -40.10
N LYS A 55 19.15 3.19 -40.39
CA LYS A 55 18.05 3.46 -39.45
C LYS A 55 17.20 2.21 -39.19
N ILE A 56 16.84 1.47 -40.22
CA ILE A 56 16.07 0.22 -40.10
C ILE A 56 16.90 -0.88 -39.39
N ALA A 57 18.20 -0.95 -39.67
CA ALA A 57 19.11 -1.85 -38.94
C ALA A 57 19.31 -1.39 -37.49
N SER A 58 19.29 -0.08 -37.20
CA SER A 58 19.31 0.43 -35.83
C SER A 58 17.97 0.29 -35.08
N ASP A 59 16.86 0.19 -35.82
CA ASP A 59 15.51 -0.09 -35.29
C ASP A 59 15.32 -1.57 -34.97
N LYS A 60 16.17 -2.47 -35.50
CA LYS A 60 16.46 -3.75 -34.84
C LYS A 60 17.29 -3.50 -33.58
N LYS A 61 16.76 -2.72 -32.63
CA LYS A 61 17.19 -2.89 -31.25
C LYS A 61 16.82 -4.31 -30.87
N GLU A 62 17.80 -5.12 -30.47
CA GLU A 62 17.53 -6.26 -29.59
C GLU A 62 16.53 -5.74 -28.56
N LEU A 63 15.37 -6.40 -28.47
CA LEU A 63 14.38 -6.06 -27.48
C LEU A 63 15.12 -6.07 -26.15
N THR A 64 15.07 -4.95 -25.42
CA THR A 64 15.57 -4.94 -24.04
C THR A 64 14.96 -6.13 -23.28
N GLU A 65 15.60 -6.68 -22.24
CA GLU A 65 15.01 -7.78 -21.45
C GLU A 65 13.55 -7.49 -21.05
N ARG A 66 13.22 -6.22 -20.78
CA ARG A 66 11.85 -5.73 -20.57
C ARG A 66 10.93 -5.94 -21.79
N GLY A 67 11.38 -5.59 -22.98
CA GLY A 67 10.65 -5.75 -24.23
C GLY A 67 10.38 -7.23 -24.54
N GLU A 68 11.40 -8.09 -24.40
CA GLU A 68 11.24 -9.54 -24.54
C GLU A 68 10.28 -10.12 -23.49
N SER A 69 10.37 -9.63 -22.26
CA SER A 69 9.47 -10.05 -21.18
C SER A 69 8.02 -9.62 -21.42
N ILE A 70 7.78 -8.51 -22.11
CA ILE A 70 6.42 -8.06 -22.47
C ILE A 70 5.89 -8.89 -23.63
N GLU A 71 6.71 -9.14 -24.66
CA GLU A 71 6.30 -9.96 -25.81
C GLU A 71 6.04 -11.41 -25.44
N SER A 72 6.83 -11.98 -24.52
CA SER A 72 6.61 -13.33 -23.98
C SER A 72 5.42 -13.44 -23.03
N GLY A 73 4.76 -12.32 -22.67
CA GLY A 73 3.63 -12.29 -21.75
C GLY A 73 4.01 -12.46 -20.27
N LYS A 74 5.31 -12.48 -19.93
CA LYS A 74 5.78 -12.52 -18.55
C LYS A 74 5.50 -11.21 -17.80
N ASN A 75 5.53 -10.07 -18.51
CA ASN A 75 5.21 -8.75 -17.96
C ASN A 75 4.12 -8.07 -18.80
N VAL A 76 3.35 -7.18 -18.16
CA VAL A 76 2.31 -6.41 -18.84
C VAL A 76 2.62 -4.92 -18.83
N LEU A 77 2.32 -4.23 -19.93
CA LEU A 77 2.41 -2.78 -19.99
C LEU A 77 1.17 -2.15 -19.36
N LEU A 78 1.34 -1.43 -18.25
CA LEU A 78 0.26 -0.70 -17.59
C LEU A 78 0.33 0.79 -17.90
N GLY A 79 -0.82 1.37 -18.25
CA GLY A 79 -0.95 2.82 -18.37
C GLY A 79 -0.70 3.51 -17.02
N ARG A 80 0.05 4.62 -17.04
CA ARG A 80 0.37 5.40 -15.84
C ARG A 80 -0.83 5.70 -14.91
N PRO A 81 -2.01 6.12 -15.42
CA PRO A 81 -3.17 6.38 -14.56
C PRO A 81 -3.66 5.14 -13.80
N ILE A 82 -3.65 3.97 -14.46
CA ILE A 82 -4.08 2.69 -13.85
C ILE A 82 -3.11 2.32 -12.74
N PHE A 83 -1.80 2.38 -13.01
CA PHE A 83 -0.80 2.07 -12.00
C PHE A 83 -0.87 3.02 -10.79
N LEU A 84 -1.05 4.33 -11.01
CA LEU A 84 -1.25 5.29 -9.93
C LEU A 84 -2.54 5.01 -9.13
N TRP A 85 -3.63 4.62 -9.79
CA TRP A 85 -4.86 4.21 -9.12
C TRP A 85 -4.64 2.96 -8.25
N MET A 86 -3.88 1.98 -8.73
CA MET A 86 -3.51 0.80 -7.94
C MET A 86 -2.72 1.21 -6.70
N LEU A 87 -1.65 2.01 -6.84
CA LEU A 87 -0.84 2.45 -5.70
C LEU A 87 -1.64 3.23 -4.66
N LYS A 88 -2.60 4.05 -5.10
CA LYS A 88 -3.52 4.77 -4.19
C LYS A 88 -4.43 3.79 -3.45
N SER A 89 -4.97 2.81 -4.15
CA SER A 89 -5.94 1.84 -3.61
C SER A 89 -5.30 0.77 -2.72
N THR A 90 -3.99 0.53 -2.87
CA THR A 90 -3.24 -0.45 -2.07
C THR A 90 -2.39 0.18 -0.96
N LYS A 91 -2.48 1.50 -0.75
CA LYS A 91 -1.73 2.19 0.31
C LYS A 91 -2.10 1.64 1.69
N GLY A 92 -1.09 1.23 2.46
CA GLY A 92 -1.28 0.63 3.78
C GLY A 92 -1.54 -0.88 3.77
N ILE A 93 -1.55 -1.50 2.59
CA ILE A 93 -1.64 -2.95 2.41
C ILE A 93 -0.22 -3.44 2.06
N PRO A 94 0.41 -4.26 2.91
CA PRO A 94 1.75 -4.75 2.62
C PRO A 94 1.68 -5.77 1.48
N LEU A 95 2.69 -5.80 0.60
CA LEU A 95 2.73 -6.84 -0.45
C LEU A 95 2.97 -8.19 0.21
N GLU A 96 2.38 -9.22 -0.38
CA GLU A 96 2.58 -10.61 0.03
C GLU A 96 4.03 -11.02 -0.23
N LYS A 97 4.53 -11.96 0.56
CA LYS A 97 5.95 -12.35 0.54
C LYS A 97 6.32 -12.92 -0.83
N GLU A 98 5.42 -13.67 -1.43
CA GLU A 98 5.55 -14.32 -2.72
C GLU A 98 5.75 -13.29 -3.84
N ILE A 99 4.97 -12.21 -3.82
CA ILE A 99 5.10 -11.10 -4.78
C ILE A 99 6.45 -10.39 -4.60
N PHE A 100 6.90 -10.21 -3.35
CA PHE A 100 8.21 -9.64 -3.08
C PHE A 100 9.35 -10.49 -3.61
N GLU A 101 9.29 -11.81 -3.41
CA GLU A 101 10.31 -12.76 -3.86
C GLU A 101 10.33 -12.87 -5.40
N GLU A 102 9.21 -12.68 -6.07
CA GLU A 102 9.14 -12.61 -7.54
C GLU A 102 9.79 -11.34 -8.10
N VAL A 103 9.54 -10.18 -7.46
CA VAL A 103 10.12 -8.88 -7.89
C VAL A 103 11.61 -8.81 -7.55
N LEU A 104 11.96 -9.25 -6.34
CA LEU A 104 13.29 -9.20 -5.77
C LEU A 104 13.69 -10.60 -5.33
N ASP A 105 14.20 -11.39 -6.28
CA ASP A 105 14.77 -12.71 -6.03
C ASP A 105 15.83 -12.63 -4.91
N PRO A 106 15.52 -13.03 -3.66
CA PRO A 106 16.41 -12.80 -2.53
C PRO A 106 17.67 -13.64 -2.61
N LEU A 107 17.67 -14.72 -3.40
CA LEU A 107 18.83 -15.57 -3.62
C LEU A 107 19.89 -14.89 -4.50
N LYS A 108 19.47 -13.97 -5.38
CA LYS A 108 20.37 -13.17 -6.21
C LYS A 108 20.89 -11.92 -5.51
N ILE A 109 20.17 -11.43 -4.51
CA ILE A 109 20.50 -10.21 -3.77
C ILE A 109 21.22 -10.57 -2.48
N ILE A 110 22.54 -10.73 -2.56
CA ILE A 110 23.36 -11.14 -1.41
C ILE A 110 23.74 -9.92 -0.56
N THR A 111 24.19 -8.84 -1.21
CA THR A 111 24.65 -7.61 -0.57
C THR A 111 23.63 -6.48 -0.67
N ILE A 112 23.77 -5.48 0.20
CA ILE A 112 23.00 -4.23 0.15
C ILE A 112 23.30 -3.45 -1.14
N SER A 113 24.51 -3.55 -1.67
CA SER A 113 24.86 -2.94 -2.96
C SER A 113 24.10 -3.59 -4.13
N ASP A 114 23.88 -4.91 -4.08
CA ASP A 114 23.09 -5.62 -5.08
C ASP A 114 21.63 -5.16 -5.04
N LEU A 115 21.09 -4.98 -3.84
CA LEU A 115 19.73 -4.46 -3.65
C LEU A 115 19.59 -3.04 -4.20
N ASP A 116 20.52 -2.15 -3.84
CA ASP A 116 20.52 -0.75 -4.28
C ASP A 116 20.57 -0.66 -5.81
N LYS A 117 21.47 -1.43 -6.44
CA LYS A 117 21.59 -1.52 -7.90
C LYS A 117 20.30 -2.04 -8.54
N ARG A 118 19.80 -3.19 -8.06
CA ARG A 118 18.63 -3.86 -8.65
C ARG A 118 17.38 -3.00 -8.60
N ILE A 119 17.14 -2.30 -7.49
CA ILE A 119 15.95 -1.45 -7.35
C ILE A 119 16.06 -0.22 -8.25
N ASN A 120 17.24 0.39 -8.36
CA ASN A 120 17.46 1.53 -9.27
C ASN A 120 17.26 1.11 -10.74
N GLU A 121 17.72 -0.08 -11.13
CA GLU A 121 17.45 -0.67 -12.46
C GLU A 121 15.94 -0.82 -12.70
N ILE A 122 15.22 -1.51 -11.80
CA ILE A 122 13.77 -1.70 -11.90
C ILE A 122 13.04 -0.36 -11.96
N SER A 123 13.40 0.60 -11.12
CA SER A 123 12.79 1.93 -11.06
C SER A 123 12.98 2.71 -12.36
N SER A 124 14.19 2.64 -12.94
CA SER A 124 14.51 3.26 -14.23
C SER A 124 13.75 2.59 -15.38
N GLU A 125 13.79 1.26 -15.46
CA GLU A 125 13.11 0.48 -16.49
C GLU A 125 11.59 0.63 -16.43
N SER A 126 11.02 0.76 -15.23
CA SER A 126 9.58 0.89 -15.02
C SER A 126 9.07 2.33 -15.15
N GLY A 127 9.99 3.30 -15.33
CA GLY A 127 9.64 4.72 -15.45
C GLY A 127 9.10 5.34 -14.16
N TRP A 128 9.41 4.76 -13.00
CA TRP A 128 9.01 5.30 -11.70
C TRP A 128 9.80 6.56 -11.34
N ASN A 129 10.99 6.74 -11.94
CA ASN A 129 11.86 7.91 -11.74
C ASN A 129 12.20 8.19 -10.27
N SER A 130 12.22 7.13 -9.44
CA SER A 130 12.71 7.19 -8.07
C SER A 130 14.16 6.71 -8.03
N ARG A 131 15.05 7.43 -7.34
CA ARG A 131 16.42 6.97 -7.07
C ARG A 131 16.55 6.56 -5.62
N ILE A 132 17.23 5.44 -5.41
CA ILE A 132 17.44 4.81 -4.12
C ILE A 132 18.92 4.91 -3.80
N SER A 133 19.21 5.14 -2.52
CA SER A 133 20.55 5.00 -1.94
C SER A 133 20.41 4.34 -0.58
N ILE A 134 21.11 3.23 -0.38
CA ILE A 134 21.15 2.51 0.90
C ILE A 134 22.55 2.64 1.50
N PHE A 135 22.63 3.20 2.70
CA PHE A 135 23.86 3.30 3.47
C PHE A 135 23.83 2.34 4.67
N CYS A 136 24.90 1.57 4.85
CA CYS A 136 25.10 0.68 5.99
C CYS A 136 26.61 0.41 6.20
N MET A 137 27.00 0.05 7.41
CA MET A 137 28.41 -0.26 7.73
C MET A 137 28.81 -1.67 7.27
N ASP A 138 27.91 -2.65 7.37
CA ASP A 138 28.09 -4.02 6.88
C ASP A 138 27.11 -4.27 5.73
N TYR A 139 27.64 -4.47 4.52
CA TYR A 139 26.86 -4.68 3.31
C TYR A 139 26.25 -6.08 3.19
N ILE A 140 26.61 -7.04 4.06
CA ILE A 140 26.07 -8.41 4.04
C ILE A 140 25.06 -8.58 5.16
N ASN A 141 25.43 -8.24 6.40
CA ASN A 141 24.60 -8.40 7.59
C ASN A 141 24.49 -7.07 8.38
N PRO A 142 23.82 -6.06 7.82
CA PRO A 142 23.70 -4.77 8.48
C PRO A 142 22.96 -4.88 9.80
N THR A 143 23.51 -4.27 10.86
CA THR A 143 22.80 -4.03 12.13
C THR A 143 21.97 -2.75 12.08
N THR A 144 22.36 -1.81 11.22
CA THR A 144 21.62 -0.59 10.91
C THR A 144 21.72 -0.30 9.42
N ALA A 145 20.71 0.37 8.88
CA ALA A 145 20.72 0.84 7.51
C ALA A 145 19.92 2.14 7.39
N THR A 146 20.37 3.04 6.52
CA THR A 146 19.65 4.25 6.15
C THR A 146 19.27 4.15 4.68
N VAL A 147 17.99 4.09 4.40
CA VAL A 147 17.45 4.08 3.03
C VAL A 147 16.97 5.48 2.69
N THR A 148 17.49 6.04 1.60
CA THR A 148 17.05 7.32 1.05
C THR A 148 16.43 7.10 -0.32
N ILE A 149 15.19 7.54 -0.49
CA ILE A 149 14.44 7.49 -1.74
C ILE A 149 14.16 8.92 -2.19
N THR A 150 14.61 9.29 -3.39
CA THR A 150 14.36 10.60 -4.01
C THR A 150 13.52 10.44 -5.26
N GLY A 151 12.70 11.43 -5.58
CA GLY A 151 11.87 11.45 -6.78
C GLY A 151 10.76 12.48 -6.68
N ASP A 152 10.02 12.72 -7.77
CA ASP A 152 9.01 13.79 -7.80
C ASP A 152 7.60 13.30 -7.40
N ASN A 153 7.28 12.04 -7.67
CA ASN A 153 5.96 11.48 -7.38
C ASN A 153 5.92 10.76 -6.02
N GLU A 154 5.05 11.22 -5.12
CA GLU A 154 4.94 10.64 -3.78
C GLU A 154 4.53 9.16 -3.76
N PHE A 155 3.65 8.72 -4.66
CA PHE A 155 3.17 7.35 -4.69
C PHE A 155 4.27 6.40 -5.15
N TYR A 156 5.08 6.81 -6.13
CA TYR A 156 6.24 6.03 -6.55
C TYR A 156 7.30 5.96 -5.47
N ARG A 157 7.56 7.07 -4.76
CA ARG A 157 8.50 7.05 -3.63
C ARG A 157 8.00 6.15 -2.50
N ASP A 158 6.74 6.26 -2.10
CA ASP A 158 6.14 5.43 -1.04
C ASP A 158 6.17 3.94 -1.43
N PHE A 159 5.86 3.62 -2.70
CA PHE A 159 5.89 2.25 -3.22
C PHE A 159 7.30 1.66 -3.22
N VAL A 160 8.29 2.40 -3.73
CA VAL A 160 9.69 1.96 -3.73
C VAL A 160 10.22 1.83 -2.31
N ALA A 161 9.90 2.78 -1.42
CA ALA A 161 10.28 2.72 -0.01
C ALA A 161 9.73 1.47 0.67
N HIS A 162 8.45 1.15 0.41
CA HIS A 162 7.81 -0.06 0.90
C HIS A 162 8.56 -1.32 0.42
N ILE A 163 8.91 -1.38 -0.87
CA ILE A 163 9.66 -2.51 -1.42
C ILE A 163 11.02 -2.71 -0.75
N VAL A 164 11.83 -1.65 -0.70
CA VAL A 164 13.19 -1.73 -0.16
C VAL A 164 13.17 -2.05 1.34
N VAL A 165 12.33 -1.36 2.10
CA VAL A 165 12.24 -1.56 3.56
C VAL A 165 11.72 -2.96 3.87
N MET A 166 10.68 -3.45 3.20
CA MET A 166 10.17 -4.80 3.46
C MET A 166 11.17 -5.89 3.09
N PHE A 167 11.99 -5.69 2.05
CA PHE A 167 13.10 -6.60 1.76
C PHE A 167 14.10 -6.67 2.93
N LEU A 168 14.52 -5.52 3.45
CA LEU A 168 15.44 -5.46 4.60
C LEU A 168 14.83 -6.06 5.86
N VAL A 169 13.53 -5.84 6.07
CA VAL A 169 12.76 -6.35 7.21
C VAL A 169 12.65 -7.87 7.20
N ASN A 170 12.42 -8.45 6.02
CA ASN A 170 12.20 -9.88 5.85
C ASN A 170 13.51 -10.66 5.74
N ASN A 171 14.53 -10.11 5.07
CA ASN A 171 15.75 -10.84 4.72
C ASN A 171 16.98 -10.46 5.58
N LYS A 172 17.01 -9.26 6.17
CA LYS A 172 18.17 -8.77 6.94
C LYS A 172 17.85 -8.56 8.43
N SER A 173 16.67 -8.96 8.90
CA SER A 173 16.23 -8.83 10.30
C SER A 173 16.31 -7.40 10.82
N LEU A 174 15.99 -6.42 9.97
CA LEU A 174 15.88 -5.02 10.36
C LEU A 174 14.41 -4.66 10.65
N ASP A 175 14.18 -3.57 11.37
CA ASP A 175 12.87 -2.91 11.48
C ASP A 175 13.04 -1.39 11.43
N ILE A 176 11.96 -0.68 11.15
CA ILE A 176 11.96 0.78 11.09
C ILE A 176 12.26 1.33 12.48
N ASP A 177 13.23 2.24 12.57
CA ASP A 177 13.46 3.07 13.74
C ASP A 177 12.74 4.42 13.60
N VAL A 178 13.04 5.14 12.52
CA VAL A 178 12.43 6.44 12.23
C VAL A 178 12.25 6.67 10.73
N VAL A 179 11.21 7.43 10.39
CA VAL A 179 10.93 7.86 9.01
C VAL A 179 10.88 9.38 8.94
N HIS A 180 11.69 9.95 8.06
CA HIS A 180 11.70 11.36 7.73
C HIS A 180 11.16 11.58 6.31
N LYS A 181 10.00 12.24 6.20
CA LYS A 181 9.39 12.60 4.91
C LYS A 181 9.63 14.07 4.58
N ARG A 182 10.07 14.34 3.36
CA ARG A 182 10.20 15.66 2.73
C ARG A 182 9.49 15.65 1.37
N ALA A 183 9.31 16.83 0.77
CA ALA A 183 8.55 17.00 -0.48
C ALA A 183 9.00 16.05 -1.62
N THR A 184 10.30 15.84 -1.76
CA THR A 184 10.91 15.03 -2.85
C THR A 184 11.75 13.87 -2.32
N THR A 185 11.72 13.59 -1.02
CA THR A 185 12.60 12.61 -0.39
C THR A 185 11.94 11.89 0.76
N ILE A 186 12.19 10.59 0.88
CA ILE A 186 11.87 9.79 2.07
C ILE A 186 13.19 9.20 2.57
N ARG A 187 13.50 9.43 3.84
CA ARG A 187 14.59 8.76 4.54
C ARG A 187 14.00 7.83 5.58
N VAL A 188 14.44 6.58 5.59
CA VAL A 188 14.05 5.57 6.57
C VAL A 188 15.33 5.07 7.22
N ASP A 189 15.44 5.27 8.54
CA ASP A 189 16.51 4.67 9.32
C ASP A 189 15.99 3.38 9.95
N LEU A 190 16.76 2.31 9.83
CA LEU A 190 16.44 0.97 10.30
C LEU A 190 17.46 0.51 11.34
N LYS A 191 16.97 -0.30 12.28
CA LYS A 191 17.78 -0.94 13.32
C LYS A 191 17.54 -2.43 13.37
N TYR A 192 18.50 -3.15 13.94
CA TYR A 192 18.40 -4.57 14.15
C TYR A 192 17.18 -4.94 14.98
N ARG A 193 16.52 -6.01 14.54
CA ARG A 193 15.42 -6.67 15.22
C ARG A 193 15.81 -8.12 15.47
N GLU A 194 15.58 -8.60 16.70
CA GLU A 194 15.82 -10.00 17.04
C GLU A 194 15.08 -10.95 16.08
N LYS A 195 15.80 -11.99 15.62
CA LYS A 195 15.24 -12.98 14.70
C LYS A 195 14.02 -13.65 15.31
N GLY A 196 12.97 -13.81 14.51
CA GLY A 196 11.70 -14.43 14.93
C GLY A 196 10.71 -13.47 15.61
N THR A 197 11.12 -12.25 15.96
CA THR A 197 10.18 -11.23 16.43
C THR A 197 9.47 -10.55 15.26
N GLN A 198 8.26 -10.05 15.51
CA GLN A 198 7.44 -9.43 14.46
C GLN A 198 7.93 -8.02 14.10
N PRO A 199 7.88 -7.61 12.82
CA PRO A 199 8.17 -6.23 12.37
C PRO A 199 7.09 -5.23 12.79
N VAL A 200 7.03 -4.88 14.08
CA VAL A 200 5.97 -4.00 14.60
C VAL A 200 6.01 -2.62 13.94
N ALA A 201 7.19 -2.03 13.77
CA ALA A 201 7.30 -0.66 13.24
C ALA A 201 7.01 -0.61 11.74
N ALA A 202 7.59 -1.54 10.95
CA ALA A 202 7.30 -1.63 9.53
C ALA A 202 5.84 -1.98 9.24
N MET A 203 5.22 -2.89 10.00
CA MET A 203 3.79 -3.20 9.82
C MET A 203 2.89 -2.05 10.24
N LYS A 204 3.25 -1.29 11.27
CA LYS A 204 2.53 -0.06 11.63
C LYS A 204 2.64 1.02 10.54
N TYR A 205 3.76 1.08 9.83
CA TYR A 205 4.01 2.09 8.81
C TYR A 205 3.41 1.73 7.43
N PHE A 206 3.71 0.54 6.92
CA PHE A 206 3.31 0.08 5.59
C PHE A 206 2.09 -0.84 5.58
N GLY A 207 1.80 -1.51 6.70
CA GLY A 207 0.79 -2.55 6.80
C GLY A 207 -0.42 -2.23 7.67
N TYR A 208 -0.69 -0.94 7.93
CA TYR A 208 -1.73 -0.50 8.88
C TYR A 208 -3.16 -0.90 8.46
N LEU A 209 -3.40 -1.32 7.21
CA LEU A 209 -4.68 -1.86 6.74
C LEU A 209 -4.68 -3.38 6.55
N LYS A 210 -3.56 -4.07 6.81
CA LYS A 210 -3.43 -5.52 6.53
C LYS A 210 -4.57 -6.33 7.13
N ASP A 211 -4.79 -6.16 8.43
CA ASP A 211 -5.79 -6.94 9.16
C ASP A 211 -7.22 -6.48 8.82
N ALA A 212 -7.43 -5.18 8.61
CA ALA A 212 -8.73 -4.63 8.21
C ALA A 212 -9.17 -5.17 6.84
N VAL A 213 -8.27 -5.20 5.86
CA VAL A 213 -8.56 -5.74 4.52
C VAL A 213 -8.76 -7.25 4.56
N LYS A 214 -7.99 -7.97 5.39
CA LYS A 214 -8.17 -9.40 5.60
C LYS A 214 -9.55 -9.70 6.19
N GLU A 215 -9.96 -8.97 7.23
CA GLU A 215 -11.28 -9.10 7.86
C GLU A 215 -12.39 -8.76 6.87
N PHE A 216 -12.26 -7.64 6.14
CA PHE A 216 -13.21 -7.23 5.12
C PHE A 216 -13.41 -8.32 4.06
N LYS A 217 -12.31 -8.85 3.50
CA LYS A 217 -12.36 -9.94 2.51
C LYS A 217 -12.99 -11.22 3.07
N SER A 218 -12.74 -11.53 4.35
CA SER A 218 -13.27 -12.75 4.98
C SER A 218 -14.80 -12.71 5.18
N ARG A 219 -15.40 -11.51 5.24
CA ARG A 219 -16.82 -11.28 5.49
C ARG A 219 -17.37 -10.15 4.62
N GLU A 220 -17.09 -10.19 3.32
CA GLU A 220 -17.34 -9.06 2.40
C GLU A 220 -18.79 -8.58 2.43
N GLU A 221 -19.75 -9.50 2.32
CA GLU A 221 -21.18 -9.18 2.29
C GLU A 221 -21.65 -8.53 3.60
N PHE A 222 -21.20 -9.05 4.74
CA PHE A 222 -21.51 -8.47 6.06
C PHE A 222 -21.06 -7.01 6.14
N TRP A 223 -19.81 -6.72 5.77
CA TRP A 223 -19.27 -5.36 5.84
C TRP A 223 -19.94 -4.42 4.84
N LYS A 224 -20.24 -4.89 3.62
CA LYS A 224 -21.00 -4.10 2.63
C LYS A 224 -22.39 -3.73 3.14
N ASN A 225 -23.11 -4.70 3.71
CA ASN A 225 -24.44 -4.47 4.29
C ASN A 225 -24.35 -3.53 5.48
N LEU A 226 -23.38 -3.72 6.38
CA LEU A 226 -23.17 -2.86 7.53
C LEU A 226 -22.92 -1.40 7.11
N MET A 227 -22.00 -1.17 6.17
CA MET A 227 -21.75 0.18 5.63
C MET A 227 -23.00 0.79 4.98
N GLY A 228 -23.79 -0.02 4.26
CA GLY A 228 -25.07 0.40 3.70
C GLY A 228 -26.06 0.87 4.77
N ILE A 229 -26.18 0.13 5.88
CA ILE A 229 -27.04 0.50 7.01
C ILE A 229 -26.56 1.80 7.65
N TYR A 230 -25.28 1.89 8.03
CA TYR A 230 -24.71 3.09 8.67
C TYR A 230 -24.84 4.34 7.81
N SER A 231 -24.55 4.22 6.51
CA SER A 231 -24.66 5.36 5.58
C SER A 231 -26.11 5.82 5.38
N SER A 232 -27.09 4.90 5.40
CA SER A 232 -28.51 5.24 5.22
C SER A 232 -29.08 6.14 6.33
N VAL A 233 -28.46 6.08 7.52
CA VAL A 233 -28.82 6.88 8.70
C VAL A 233 -27.81 7.99 8.98
N ASN A 234 -26.95 8.34 8.02
CA ASN A 234 -25.89 9.34 8.16
C ASN A 234 -25.02 9.12 9.42
N TYR A 235 -24.69 7.86 9.71
CA TYR A 235 -23.93 7.44 10.89
C TYR A 235 -24.56 7.84 12.24
N ASN A 236 -25.84 8.23 12.27
CA ASN A 236 -26.58 8.49 13.50
C ASN A 236 -27.16 7.18 14.06
N MET A 237 -26.27 6.23 14.37
CA MET A 237 -26.61 4.91 14.92
C MET A 237 -25.52 4.46 15.87
N VAL A 238 -25.92 3.77 16.94
CA VAL A 238 -25.03 3.20 17.93
C VAL A 238 -24.83 1.70 17.64
N SER A 239 -23.57 1.24 17.64
CA SER A 239 -23.28 -0.19 17.75
C SER A 239 -23.35 -0.62 19.21
N LEU A 240 -24.02 -1.72 19.52
CA LEU A 240 -23.99 -2.31 20.86
C LEU A 240 -23.41 -3.72 20.81
N TYR A 241 -22.58 -4.04 21.80
CA TYR A 241 -22.22 -5.43 22.07
C TYR A 241 -23.48 -6.19 22.49
N LYS A 242 -23.57 -7.47 22.11
CA LYS A 242 -24.76 -8.28 22.36
C LYS A 242 -25.09 -8.38 23.86
N GLY A 243 -24.08 -8.45 24.73
CA GLY A 243 -24.25 -8.44 26.19
C GLY A 243 -24.89 -7.15 26.68
N ASN A 244 -24.35 -5.98 26.32
CA ASN A 244 -24.94 -4.68 26.63
C ASN A 244 -26.39 -4.55 26.12
N TYR A 245 -26.68 -5.07 24.92
CA TYR A 245 -28.05 -5.05 24.39
C TYR A 245 -28.99 -5.95 25.21
N GLU A 246 -28.50 -7.10 25.69
CA GLU A 246 -29.26 -7.98 26.58
C GLU A 246 -29.54 -7.34 27.94
N GLU A 247 -28.56 -6.69 28.57
CA GLU A 247 -28.76 -5.91 29.80
C GLU A 247 -29.81 -4.81 29.60
N LEU A 248 -29.74 -4.09 28.47
CA LEU A 248 -30.72 -3.07 28.12
C LEU A 248 -32.14 -3.65 28.00
N LEU A 249 -32.29 -4.84 27.39
CA LEU A 249 -33.58 -5.52 27.29
C LEU A 249 -34.07 -6.03 28.66
N ALA A 250 -33.16 -6.42 29.54
CA ALA A 250 -33.47 -6.82 30.92
C ALA A 250 -33.82 -5.61 31.81
N CYS A 251 -33.66 -4.38 31.33
CA CYS A 251 -33.74 -3.14 32.12
C CYS A 251 -32.72 -3.08 33.27
N ASP A 252 -31.61 -3.82 33.13
CA ASP A 252 -30.50 -3.78 34.07
C ASP A 252 -29.59 -2.58 33.78
N PRO A 253 -28.89 -2.04 34.79
CA PRO A 253 -27.91 -0.99 34.57
C PRO A 253 -26.78 -1.52 33.68
N LEU A 254 -26.48 -0.79 32.61
CA LEU A 254 -25.33 -1.08 31.75
C LEU A 254 -24.06 -1.10 32.60
N THR A 255 -23.50 -2.28 32.78
CA THR A 255 -22.24 -2.48 33.53
C THR A 255 -21.32 -3.48 32.85
N ASP A 256 -21.71 -4.01 31.68
CA ASP A 256 -20.93 -4.99 30.94
C ASP A 256 -19.56 -4.44 30.49
N ALA A 257 -18.52 -4.85 31.22
CA ALA A 257 -17.12 -4.65 30.86
C ALA A 257 -16.65 -5.64 29.78
N GLY A 258 -17.48 -6.60 29.37
CA GLY A 258 -17.13 -7.76 28.56
C GLY A 258 -16.52 -7.42 27.21
N ILE A 259 -16.90 -6.29 26.60
CA ILE A 259 -16.23 -5.82 25.38
C ILE A 259 -14.76 -5.44 25.64
N PHE A 260 -14.48 -4.75 26.75
CA PHE A 260 -13.13 -4.35 27.14
C PHE A 260 -12.28 -5.57 27.52
N GLU A 261 -12.87 -6.54 28.19
CA GLU A 261 -12.21 -7.79 28.55
C GLU A 261 -11.93 -8.66 27.31
N SER A 262 -12.89 -8.71 26.38
CA SER A 262 -12.74 -9.45 25.13
C SER A 262 -11.65 -8.86 24.24
N ILE A 263 -11.54 -7.52 24.17
CA ILE A 263 -10.49 -6.85 23.37
C ILE A 263 -9.12 -6.99 24.06
N SER A 264 -9.04 -6.75 25.37
CA SER A 264 -7.78 -6.77 26.11
C SER A 264 -7.27 -8.17 26.47
N LYS A 265 -8.14 -9.19 26.39
CA LYS A 265 -7.90 -10.55 26.89
C LYS A 265 -7.53 -10.60 28.38
N LYS A 266 -7.99 -9.61 29.14
CA LYS A 266 -7.74 -9.46 30.59
C LYS A 266 -9.05 -9.05 31.25
N HIS A 267 -9.24 -9.47 32.50
CA HIS A 267 -10.31 -8.93 33.34
C HIS A 267 -10.14 -7.41 33.51
N ILE A 268 -11.23 -6.63 33.57
CA ILE A 268 -11.18 -5.16 33.55
C ILE A 268 -10.32 -4.57 34.69
N ALA A 269 -10.37 -5.17 35.87
CA ALA A 269 -9.55 -4.77 37.02
C ALA A 269 -8.03 -4.98 36.83
N ASN A 270 -7.63 -5.81 35.85
CA ASN A 270 -6.22 -6.12 35.56
C ASN A 270 -5.68 -5.32 34.36
N ILE A 271 -6.48 -4.44 33.77
CA ILE A 271 -6.05 -3.55 32.69
C ILE A 271 -5.43 -2.30 33.33
N PRO A 272 -4.16 -1.97 33.06
CA PRO A 272 -3.56 -0.73 33.56
C PRO A 272 -4.42 0.47 33.17
N HIS A 273 -4.68 1.38 34.11
CA HIS A 273 -5.64 2.45 33.93
C HIS A 273 -5.42 3.28 32.67
N GLN A 274 -4.18 3.68 32.39
CA GLN A 274 -3.83 4.44 31.19
C GLN A 274 -4.12 3.68 29.88
N ASP A 275 -3.99 2.36 29.88
CA ASP A 275 -4.33 1.53 28.73
C ASP A 275 -5.84 1.32 28.64
N PHE A 276 -6.52 1.20 29.79
CA PHE A 276 -7.98 1.16 29.86
C PHE A 276 -8.61 2.44 29.31
N LEU A 277 -8.13 3.63 29.69
CA LEU A 277 -8.64 4.90 29.17
C LEU A 277 -8.47 5.02 27.66
N LYS A 278 -7.31 4.61 27.11
CA LYS A 278 -7.10 4.57 25.65
C LYS A 278 -8.07 3.60 24.97
N LEU A 279 -8.30 2.45 25.58
CA LEU A 279 -9.24 1.45 25.09
C LEU A 279 -10.68 1.96 25.15
N LEU A 280 -11.08 2.57 26.26
CA LEU A 280 -12.37 3.23 26.47
C LEU A 280 -12.65 4.23 25.35
N LYS A 281 -11.75 5.21 25.18
CA LYS A 281 -11.84 6.21 24.12
C LYS A 281 -12.01 5.56 22.75
N LYS A 282 -11.13 4.62 22.40
CA LYS A 282 -11.16 3.96 21.08
C LYS A 282 -12.47 3.22 20.85
N THR A 283 -12.92 2.41 21.82
CA THR A 283 -14.09 1.54 21.68
C THR A 283 -15.38 2.36 21.63
N GLU A 284 -15.57 3.27 22.57
CA GLU A 284 -16.81 4.06 22.71
C GLU A 284 -17.01 5.02 21.54
N GLU A 285 -15.95 5.68 21.07
CA GLU A 285 -16.00 6.51 19.84
C GLU A 285 -16.24 5.65 18.59
N SER A 286 -15.69 4.42 18.52
CA SER A 286 -15.92 3.52 17.38
C SER A 286 -17.34 2.95 17.36
N MET A 287 -17.96 2.78 18.53
CA MET A 287 -19.35 2.33 18.67
C MET A 287 -20.37 3.46 18.50
N LEU A 288 -19.90 4.71 18.41
CA LEU A 288 -20.73 5.92 18.32
C LEU A 288 -21.70 6.06 19.50
N ILE A 289 -21.33 5.52 20.67
CA ILE A 289 -22.08 5.73 21.91
C ILE A 289 -21.95 7.19 22.34
N VAL A 290 -20.80 7.81 22.08
CA VAL A 290 -20.54 9.24 22.34
C VAL A 290 -19.79 9.84 21.16
N ASP A 291 -19.85 11.16 21.03
CA ASP A 291 -19.27 11.86 19.88
C ASP A 291 -17.74 11.92 19.98
N LYS A 292 -17.24 12.14 21.20
CA LYS A 292 -15.81 12.29 21.48
C LYS A 292 -15.49 12.12 22.95
N ILE A 293 -14.35 11.52 23.26
CA ILE A 293 -13.75 11.45 24.59
C ILE A 293 -12.39 12.15 24.56
N GLU A 294 -12.17 13.11 25.45
CA GLU A 294 -10.86 13.72 25.69
C GLU A 294 -10.35 13.29 27.06
N ILE A 295 -9.16 12.69 27.06
CA ILE A 295 -8.47 12.25 28.28
C ILE A 295 -7.45 13.32 28.64
N LEU A 296 -7.64 13.93 29.80
CA LEU A 296 -6.75 14.91 30.41
C LEU A 296 -6.00 14.24 31.57
N GLU A 297 -5.02 14.92 32.18
CA GLU A 297 -4.20 14.32 33.24
C GLU A 297 -5.03 13.80 34.43
N ASN A 298 -6.04 14.56 34.86
CA ASN A 298 -6.87 14.24 36.03
C ASN A 298 -8.38 14.21 35.73
N SER A 299 -8.78 14.35 34.47
CA SER A 299 -10.19 14.39 34.08
C SER A 299 -10.45 13.79 32.72
N ILE A 300 -11.70 13.40 32.49
CA ILE A 300 -12.19 12.85 31.24
C ILE A 300 -13.39 13.68 30.82
N ASN A 301 -13.33 14.25 29.61
CA ASN A 301 -14.42 14.99 29.01
C ASN A 301 -15.09 14.11 27.96
N ILE A 302 -16.39 13.90 28.08
CA ILE A 302 -17.19 13.04 27.20
C ILE A 302 -18.26 13.91 26.53
N TYR A 303 -18.08 14.15 25.23
CA TYR A 303 -18.97 14.94 24.39
C TYR A 303 -20.06 14.05 23.80
N HIS A 304 -21.30 14.52 23.83
CA HIS A 304 -22.43 13.77 23.31
C HIS A 304 -23.51 14.67 22.73
N SER A 305 -24.31 14.10 21.81
CA SER A 305 -25.42 14.77 21.14
C SER A 305 -26.80 14.40 21.70
N TYR A 306 -26.85 13.64 22.81
CA TYR A 306 -28.12 13.29 23.47
C TYR A 306 -28.84 14.50 24.05
N LYS A 307 -30.17 14.52 23.92
CA LYS A 307 -31.05 15.59 24.43
C LYS A 307 -31.91 15.18 25.63
N ASN A 308 -32.06 13.87 25.85
CA ASN A 308 -32.88 13.36 26.94
C ASN A 308 -32.06 13.32 28.24
N GLU A 309 -32.47 14.08 29.25
CA GLU A 309 -31.73 14.18 30.53
C GLU A 309 -31.56 12.84 31.24
N LYS A 310 -32.57 11.96 31.18
CA LYS A 310 -32.47 10.61 31.77
C LYS A 310 -31.43 9.77 31.04
N ALA A 311 -31.34 9.88 29.71
CA ALA A 311 -30.31 9.21 28.94
C ALA A 311 -28.91 9.74 29.27
N ILE A 312 -28.75 11.07 29.38
CA ILE A 312 -27.48 11.71 29.75
C ILE A 312 -27.02 11.20 31.13
N LYS A 313 -27.93 11.15 32.10
CA LYS A 313 -27.64 10.62 33.44
C LYS A 313 -27.26 9.14 33.41
N ASN A 314 -27.98 8.32 32.65
CA ASN A 314 -27.64 6.89 32.53
C ASN A 314 -26.25 6.67 31.90
N ILE A 315 -25.87 7.48 30.91
CA ILE A 315 -24.54 7.43 30.29
C ILE A 315 -23.46 7.84 31.30
N GLN A 316 -23.72 8.89 32.08
CA GLN A 316 -22.84 9.29 33.16
C GLN A 316 -22.64 8.14 34.17
N ASP A 317 -23.74 7.53 34.64
CA ASP A 317 -23.70 6.45 35.62
C ASP A 317 -22.99 5.20 35.06
N TYR A 318 -23.15 4.90 33.77
CA TYR A 318 -22.42 3.87 33.04
C TYR A 318 -20.90 4.10 33.11
N TYR A 319 -20.41 5.29 32.72
CA TYR A 319 -18.97 5.55 32.72
C TYR A 319 -18.35 5.56 34.12
N VAL A 320 -19.07 6.09 35.12
CA VAL A 320 -18.62 6.05 36.52
C VAL A 320 -18.51 4.60 37.01
N SER A 321 -19.51 3.77 36.70
CA SER A 321 -19.52 2.35 37.09
C SER A 321 -18.39 1.58 36.42
N LEU A 322 -18.14 1.85 35.13
CA LEU A 322 -17.09 1.20 34.36
C LEU A 322 -15.68 1.57 34.84
N LEU A 323 -15.43 2.85 35.14
CA LEU A 323 -14.17 3.31 35.73
C LEU A 323 -13.95 2.70 37.12
N LYS A 324 -15.02 2.60 37.92
CA LYS A 324 -14.99 1.94 39.22
C LYS A 324 -14.67 0.44 39.08
N ALA A 325 -15.20 -0.24 38.07
CA ALA A 325 -14.87 -1.64 37.78
C ALA A 325 -13.40 -1.84 37.37
N ASN A 326 -12.77 -0.85 36.74
CA ASN A 326 -11.32 -0.82 36.50
C ASN A 326 -10.51 -0.50 37.78
N GLY A 327 -11.17 -0.17 38.90
CA GLY A 327 -10.53 0.11 40.20
C GLY A 327 -10.31 1.59 40.51
N HIS A 328 -10.90 2.51 39.73
CA HIS A 328 -10.68 3.95 39.87
C HIS A 328 -11.98 4.71 40.14
N GLU A 329 -11.98 5.56 41.17
CA GLU A 329 -13.14 6.37 41.53
C GLU A 329 -13.12 7.73 40.82
N TYR A 330 -14.28 8.10 40.27
CA TYR A 330 -14.48 9.37 39.56
C TYR A 330 -15.74 10.06 40.04
N GLU A 331 -15.65 11.38 40.19
CA GLU A 331 -16.81 12.25 40.41
C GLU A 331 -17.27 12.84 39.08
N ALA A 332 -18.56 12.74 38.81
CA ALA A 332 -19.15 13.16 37.55
C ALA A 332 -19.98 14.44 37.70
N LYS A 333 -19.84 15.33 36.72
CA LYS A 333 -20.72 16.49 36.49
C LYS A 333 -21.14 16.46 35.04
N TYR A 334 -22.38 16.83 34.74
CA TYR A 334 -22.86 16.89 33.36
C TYR A 334 -23.57 18.21 33.07
N SER A 335 -23.56 18.56 31.79
CA SER A 335 -24.35 19.63 31.19
C SER A 335 -25.09 19.09 29.97
N THR A 336 -25.65 19.96 29.13
CA THR A 336 -26.50 19.57 28.00
C THR A 336 -25.78 18.77 26.91
N SER A 337 -24.46 18.88 26.79
CA SER A 337 -23.68 18.22 25.72
C SER A 337 -22.30 17.69 26.17
N LEU A 338 -22.06 17.67 27.48
CA LEU A 338 -20.76 17.35 28.04
C LEU A 338 -20.92 16.70 29.42
N ILE A 339 -20.28 15.55 29.59
CA ILE A 339 -20.04 14.89 30.88
C ILE A 339 -18.57 15.06 31.22
N VAL A 340 -18.28 15.56 32.42
CA VAL A 340 -16.93 15.75 32.97
C VAL A 340 -16.76 14.79 34.15
N LEU A 341 -15.79 13.89 34.03
CA LEU A 341 -15.41 12.95 35.09
C LEU A 341 -14.08 13.41 35.67
N ASN A 342 -14.02 13.69 36.97
CA ASN A 342 -12.78 14.07 37.66
C ASN A 342 -12.30 12.91 38.52
N HIS A 343 -11.04 12.53 38.39
CA HIS A 343 -10.46 11.45 39.17
C HIS A 343 -10.46 11.85 40.65
N VAL A 344 -11.03 11.01 41.50
CA VAL A 344 -10.97 11.18 42.95
C VAL A 344 -9.61 10.67 43.38
N CYS A 345 -8.58 11.52 43.26
CA CYS A 345 -7.31 11.22 43.94
C CYS A 345 -7.63 11.05 45.43
N CYS A 346 -7.08 9.98 46.05
CA CYS A 346 -7.05 9.85 47.50
C CYS A 346 -6.72 11.22 48.08
N LYS A 347 -7.63 11.80 48.86
CA LYS A 347 -7.35 13.00 49.64
C LYS A 347 -6.11 12.67 50.48
N SER A 348 -4.95 13.14 50.05
CA SER A 348 -3.71 13.07 50.80
C SER A 348 -3.81 13.97 52.02
#